data_AF-A0A7X7DZB7-F1
#
_entry.id   AF-A0A7X7DZB7-F1
#
_cell.length_a   1.000
_cell.length_b   1.000
_cell.length_c   1.000
_cell.angle_alpha   90.00
_cell.angle_beta   90.00
_cell.angle_gamma   90.00
#
_symmetry.space_group_name_H-M   'P 1'
#
loop_
_entity.id
_entity.type
_entity.pdbx_description
1 polymer ?
#
loop_
_entity_poly.entity_id
_entity_poly.type
_entity_poly.pdbx_seq_one_letter_code
_entity_poly.pdbx_strand_id
1 'polypeptide(L)'
;MSATYINKLKVNFFMKIKSKVVKVSILIALIFSVVAGSFIAAVFITKGKLLQDYIDSIMKRQRYSSVTAIDKLFLRAAYEGMILYGTFAYPEATVILKEYLYGSADTIQLPSLYFSRAPFIREKLEGLKGDKGPIYIRLREDRRIAYAVNGFFLRVTEDGEKKKVRLYQDIVFNTNYKQAINTGFYFFSLRIRLPDQLIHTVKKRKNNHL
;
A
#
# COMPACT_ATOMS: atom_id res chain seq x y z
N MET A 1 -60.81 15.27 -18.33
CA MET A 1 -59.47 15.65 -17.82
C MET A 1 -58.49 15.52 -18.98
N SER A 2 -57.83 16.60 -19.44
CA SER A 2 -57.01 16.54 -20.67
C SER A 2 -55.65 15.86 -20.45
N ALA A 3 -55.14 15.16 -21.47
CA ALA A 3 -53.85 14.47 -21.44
C ALA A 3 -52.68 15.41 -21.04
N THR A 4 -52.79 16.69 -21.36
CA THR A 4 -51.83 17.75 -21.01
C THR A 4 -51.72 17.97 -19.50
N TYR A 5 -52.81 17.85 -18.75
CA TYR A 5 -52.82 18.01 -17.29
C TYR A 5 -52.14 16.84 -16.58
N ILE A 6 -52.38 15.62 -17.06
CA ILE A 6 -51.75 14.39 -16.54
C ILE A 6 -50.22 14.42 -16.78
N ASN A 7 -49.78 14.87 -17.96
CA ASN A 7 -48.35 15.02 -18.24
C ASN A 7 -47.68 16.08 -17.35
N LYS A 8 -48.33 17.22 -17.09
CA LYS A 8 -47.79 18.27 -16.21
C LYS A 8 -47.64 17.79 -14.76
N LEU A 9 -48.60 17.01 -14.26
CA LEU A 9 -48.53 16.40 -12.93
C LEU A 9 -47.40 15.37 -12.82
N LYS A 10 -47.24 14.50 -13.82
CA LYS A 10 -46.12 13.54 -13.86
C LYS A 10 -44.77 14.26 -13.85
N VAL A 11 -44.59 15.26 -14.70
CA VAL A 11 -43.34 16.04 -14.79
C VAL A 11 -43.01 16.74 -13.46
N ASN A 12 -43.98 17.39 -12.83
CA ASN A 12 -43.79 18.04 -11.52
C ASN A 12 -43.45 17.03 -10.40
N PHE A 13 -44.09 15.86 -10.40
CA PHE A 13 -43.79 14.79 -9.45
C PHE A 13 -42.37 14.24 -9.63
N PHE A 14 -41.96 13.95 -10.86
CA PHE A 14 -40.60 13.51 -11.18
C PHE A 14 -39.54 14.55 -10.82
N MET A 15 -39.78 15.84 -11.09
CA MET A 15 -38.87 16.92 -10.68
C MET A 15 -38.74 17.01 -9.16
N LYS A 16 -39.85 16.85 -8.42
CA LYS A 16 -39.85 16.88 -6.94
C LYS A 16 -39.09 15.70 -6.33
N ILE A 17 -39.20 14.51 -6.93
CA ILE A 17 -38.41 13.32 -6.54
C ILE A 17 -36.92 13.55 -6.82
N LYS A 18 -36.56 13.98 -8.05
CA LYS A 18 -35.15 14.27 -8.39
C LYS A 18 -34.54 15.31 -7.45
N SER A 19 -35.26 16.38 -7.13
CA SER A 19 -34.81 17.41 -6.18
C SER A 19 -34.55 16.84 -4.78
N LYS A 20 -35.42 15.95 -4.28
CA LYS A 20 -35.22 15.29 -2.98
C LYS A 20 -34.00 14.35 -3.00
N VAL A 21 -33.85 13.53 -4.04
CA VAL A 21 -32.70 12.61 -4.17
C VAL A 21 -31.39 13.38 -4.20
N VAL A 22 -31.31 14.45 -5.00
CA VAL A 22 -30.11 15.30 -5.08
C VAL A 22 -29.77 15.92 -3.71
N LYS A 23 -30.76 16.44 -2.98
CA LYS A 23 -30.54 17.01 -1.64
C LYS A 23 -30.02 15.96 -0.64
N VAL A 24 -30.58 14.75 -0.67
CA VAL A 24 -30.12 13.65 0.19
C VAL A 24 -28.69 13.25 -0.16
N SER A 25 -28.35 13.13 -1.45
CA SER A 25 -26.98 12.82 -1.88
C SER A 25 -25.96 13.87 -1.45
N ILE A 26 -26.30 15.17 -1.56
CA ILE A 26 -25.44 16.26 -1.09
C ILE A 26 -25.25 16.17 0.42
N LEU A 27 -26.32 15.93 1.19
CA LEU A 27 -26.24 15.81 2.64
C LEU A 27 -25.35 14.63 3.06
N ILE A 28 -25.49 13.48 2.40
CA ILE A 28 -24.64 12.30 2.63
C ILE A 28 -23.17 12.63 2.34
N ALA A 29 -22.88 13.27 1.21
CA ALA A 29 -21.52 13.66 0.84
C ALA A 29 -20.92 14.63 1.88
N LEU A 30 -21.71 15.57 2.37
CA LEU A 30 -21.28 16.55 3.37
C LEU A 30 -20.99 15.88 4.71
N ILE A 31 -21.87 14.99 5.20
CA ILE A 31 -21.63 14.18 6.41
C ILE A 31 -20.35 13.35 6.24
N PHE A 32 -20.18 12.69 5.09
CA PHE A 32 -18.99 11.89 4.83
C PHE A 32 -17.71 12.73 4.85
N SER A 33 -17.74 13.93 4.27
CA SER A 33 -16.60 14.85 4.28
C SER A 33 -16.21 15.30 5.69
N VAL A 34 -17.19 15.60 6.55
CA VAL A 34 -16.94 15.99 7.95
C VAL A 34 -16.34 14.81 8.72
N VAL A 35 -16.92 13.63 8.62
CA VAL A 35 -16.42 12.41 9.29
C VAL A 35 -14.99 12.08 8.83
N ALA A 36 -14.75 12.12 7.52
CA ALA A 36 -13.41 11.88 6.96
C ALA A 36 -12.41 12.93 7.44
N GLY A 37 -12.78 14.21 7.43
CA GLY A 37 -11.93 15.30 7.93
C GLY A 37 -11.59 15.15 9.42
N SER A 38 -12.57 14.84 10.26
CA SER A 38 -12.36 14.59 11.69
C SER A 38 -11.47 13.37 11.93
N PHE A 39 -11.64 12.30 11.15
CA PHE A 39 -10.79 11.11 11.24
C PHE A 39 -9.34 11.44 10.85
N ILE A 40 -9.14 12.15 9.73
CA ILE A 40 -7.81 12.59 9.29
C ILE A 40 -7.15 13.44 10.38
N ALA A 41 -7.87 14.43 10.92
CA ALA A 41 -7.37 15.27 12.00
C ALA A 41 -6.97 14.44 13.23
N ALA A 42 -7.81 13.49 13.65
CA ALA A 42 -7.51 12.60 14.78
C ALA A 42 -6.26 11.73 14.53
N VAL A 43 -6.05 11.25 13.30
CA VAL A 43 -4.84 10.51 12.90
C VAL A 43 -3.60 11.38 13.08
N PHE A 44 -3.63 12.65 12.64
CA PHE A 44 -2.50 13.57 12.82
C PHE A 44 -2.27 13.95 14.28
N ILE A 45 -3.33 14.25 15.05
CA ILE A 45 -3.25 14.57 16.48
C ILE A 45 -2.63 13.41 17.25
N THR A 46 -3.04 12.17 16.96
CA THR A 46 -2.52 10.96 17.61
C THR A 46 -1.20 10.47 17.03
N LYS A 47 -0.59 11.22 16.09
CA LYS A 47 0.66 10.85 15.40
C LYS A 47 0.61 9.45 14.75
N GLY A 48 -0.57 9.01 14.32
CA GLY A 48 -0.79 7.72 13.70
C GLY A 48 -1.07 6.56 14.66
N LYS A 49 -1.13 6.79 15.98
CA LYS A 49 -1.44 5.72 16.96
C LYS A 49 -2.78 5.03 16.67
N LEU A 50 -3.81 5.80 16.31
CA LEU A 50 -5.13 5.24 16.00
C LEU A 50 -5.07 4.27 14.80
N LEU A 51 -4.31 4.62 13.76
CA LEU A 51 -4.07 3.72 12.62
C LEU A 51 -3.24 2.50 13.03
N GLN A 52 -2.22 2.68 13.86
CA GLN A 52 -1.40 1.58 14.36
C GLN A 52 -2.23 0.58 15.18
N ASP A 53 -3.05 1.06 16.11
CA ASP A 53 -3.91 0.21 16.96
C ASP A 53 -4.90 -0.59 16.10
N TYR A 54 -5.41 0.02 15.01
CA TYR A 54 -6.28 -0.69 14.07
C TYR A 54 -5.51 -1.75 13.26
N ILE A 55 -4.32 -1.42 12.74
CA ILE A 55 -3.43 -2.39 12.05
C ILE A 55 -3.10 -3.57 12.97
N ASP A 56 -2.72 -3.31 14.22
CA ASP A 56 -2.40 -4.34 15.21
C ASP A 56 -3.63 -5.21 15.51
N SER A 57 -4.83 -4.64 15.48
CA SER A 57 -6.09 -5.37 15.63
C SER A 57 -6.37 -6.27 14.42
N ILE A 58 -6.08 -5.81 13.20
CA ILE A 58 -6.18 -6.64 11.99
C ILE A 58 -5.18 -7.79 12.06
N MET A 59 -3.94 -7.56 12.50
CA MET A 59 -2.96 -8.64 12.70
C MET A 59 -3.47 -9.71 13.67
N LYS A 60 -4.05 -9.29 14.81
CA LYS A 60 -4.65 -10.22 15.78
C LYS A 60 -5.77 -11.04 15.13
N ARG A 61 -6.64 -10.41 14.32
CA ARG A 61 -7.69 -11.13 13.57
C ARG A 61 -7.14 -12.08 12.51
N GLN A 62 -6.07 -11.70 11.81
CA GLN A 62 -5.38 -12.57 10.85
C GLN A 62 -4.87 -13.85 11.52
N ARG A 63 -4.34 -13.75 12.75
CA ARG A 63 -3.90 -14.91 13.53
C ARG A 63 -5.01 -15.93 13.79
N TYR A 64 -6.24 -15.48 13.95
CA TYR A 64 -7.40 -16.34 14.21
C TYR A 64 -8.28 -16.58 12.96
N SER A 65 -7.74 -16.29 11.76
CA SER A 65 -8.49 -16.39 10.49
C SER A 65 -9.82 -15.63 10.48
N SER A 66 -9.93 -14.56 11.26
CA SER A 66 -11.17 -13.77 11.46
C SER A 66 -11.12 -12.40 10.80
N VAL A 67 -10.32 -12.25 9.75
CA VAL A 67 -10.20 -10.98 9.02
C VAL A 67 -11.48 -10.67 8.27
N THR A 68 -12.02 -9.46 8.49
CA THR A 68 -13.29 -9.03 7.90
C THR A 68 -13.10 -8.44 6.50
N ALA A 69 -14.20 -8.27 5.76
CA ALA A 69 -14.18 -7.56 4.48
C ALA A 69 -13.76 -6.08 4.63
N ILE A 70 -14.11 -5.45 5.75
CA ILE A 70 -13.72 -4.07 6.06
C ILE A 70 -12.21 -3.98 6.28
N ASP A 71 -11.61 -4.94 6.98
CA ASP A 71 -10.16 -4.99 7.17
C ASP A 71 -9.42 -5.12 5.84
N LYS A 72 -9.95 -5.96 4.92
CA LYS A 72 -9.41 -6.10 3.56
C LYS A 72 -9.51 -4.79 2.78
N LEU A 73 -10.67 -4.12 2.83
CA LEU A 73 -10.87 -2.84 2.16
C LEU A 73 -9.92 -1.77 2.70
N PHE A 74 -9.77 -1.68 4.02
CA PHE A 74 -8.85 -0.76 4.67
C PHE A 74 -7.41 -1.01 4.25
N LEU A 75 -6.93 -2.25 4.37
CA LEU A 75 -5.56 -2.61 3.98
C LEU A 75 -5.33 -2.31 2.51
N ARG A 76 -6.30 -2.61 1.65
CA ARG A 76 -6.22 -2.30 0.23
C ARG A 76 -6.04 -0.79 0.02
N ALA A 77 -6.94 0.01 0.57
CA ALA A 77 -6.87 1.46 0.47
C ALA A 77 -5.55 2.02 1.03
N ALA A 78 -5.03 1.45 2.12
CA ALA A 78 -3.74 1.83 2.69
C ALA A 78 -2.59 1.56 1.70
N TYR A 79 -2.50 0.36 1.12
CA TYR A 79 -1.45 0.04 0.14
C TYR A 79 -1.57 0.87 -1.15
N GLU A 80 -2.78 1.09 -1.67
CA GLU A 80 -2.97 1.98 -2.84
C GLU A 80 -2.55 3.42 -2.51
N GLY A 81 -2.87 3.91 -1.30
CA GLY A 81 -2.45 5.22 -0.83
C GLY A 81 -0.93 5.33 -0.72
N MET A 82 -0.26 4.29 -0.21
CA MET A 82 1.19 4.20 -0.19
C MET A 82 1.80 4.21 -1.60
N ILE A 83 1.20 3.48 -2.55
CA ILE A 83 1.61 3.47 -3.96
C ILE A 83 1.46 4.87 -4.57
N LEU A 84 0.33 5.53 -4.34
CA LEU A 84 0.05 6.86 -4.88
C LEU A 84 1.06 7.90 -4.33
N TYR A 85 1.27 7.91 -3.02
CA TYR A 85 2.24 8.80 -2.38
C TYR A 85 3.68 8.49 -2.83
N GLY A 86 4.04 7.20 -2.83
CA GLY A 86 5.34 6.72 -3.25
C GLY A 86 5.65 7.09 -4.70
N THR A 87 4.64 7.15 -5.59
CA THR A 87 4.87 7.46 -7.01
C THR A 87 5.58 8.81 -7.18
N PHE A 88 5.30 9.77 -6.29
CA PHE A 88 5.92 11.10 -6.33
C PHE A 88 7.16 11.21 -5.45
N ALA A 89 7.15 10.60 -4.25
CA ALA A 89 8.23 10.76 -3.28
C ALA A 89 9.34 9.71 -3.42
N TYR A 90 8.97 8.45 -3.70
CA TYR A 90 9.81 7.25 -3.65
C TYR A 90 9.41 6.26 -4.76
N PRO A 91 9.72 6.56 -6.04
CA PRO A 91 9.27 5.76 -7.18
C PRO A 91 9.79 4.31 -7.12
N GLU A 92 10.95 4.06 -6.52
CA GLU A 92 11.51 2.72 -6.37
C GLU A 92 10.69 1.86 -5.40
N ALA A 93 10.31 2.39 -4.22
CA ALA A 93 9.40 1.72 -3.31
C ALA A 93 8.04 1.41 -3.95
N THR A 94 7.57 2.27 -4.84
CA THR A 94 6.30 2.10 -5.55
C THR A 94 6.31 0.87 -6.46
N VAL A 95 7.41 0.66 -7.20
CA VAL A 95 7.58 -0.53 -8.04
C VAL A 95 7.44 -1.79 -7.19
N ILE A 96 8.07 -1.80 -6.02
CA ILE A 96 8.04 -2.93 -5.09
C ILE A 96 6.63 -3.17 -4.54
N LEU A 97 5.96 -2.12 -4.05
CA LEU A 97 4.60 -2.22 -3.52
C LEU A 97 3.59 -2.67 -4.58
N LYS A 98 3.74 -2.22 -5.83
CA LYS A 98 2.91 -2.68 -6.96
C LYS A 98 3.12 -4.17 -7.22
N GLU A 99 4.37 -4.62 -7.26
CA GLU A 99 4.66 -6.05 -7.39
C GLU A 99 4.10 -6.88 -6.24
N TYR A 100 4.14 -6.38 -5.00
CA TYR A 100 3.52 -7.12 -3.89
C TYR A 100 2.00 -7.22 -4.01
N LEU A 101 1.33 -6.12 -4.38
CA LEU A 101 -0.13 -6.03 -4.36
C LEU A 101 -0.79 -6.65 -5.60
N TYR A 102 -0.13 -6.57 -6.75
CA TYR A 102 -0.65 -6.94 -8.06
C TYR A 102 0.20 -7.97 -8.80
N GLY A 103 1.50 -8.03 -8.49
CA GLY A 103 2.45 -8.86 -9.20
C GLY A 103 2.41 -10.33 -8.77
N SER A 104 3.05 -11.15 -9.60
CA SER A 104 3.27 -12.58 -9.36
C SER A 104 4.71 -12.90 -8.99
N ALA A 105 5.58 -11.89 -8.89
CA ALA A 105 7.00 -12.13 -8.81
C ALA A 105 7.44 -12.40 -7.37
N ASP A 106 8.09 -13.56 -7.19
CA ASP A 106 8.90 -13.87 -6.00
C ASP A 106 10.26 -13.14 -6.06
N THR A 107 10.49 -12.32 -7.09
CA THR A 107 11.76 -11.62 -7.35
C THR A 107 11.48 -10.28 -8.04
N ILE A 108 11.82 -9.18 -7.40
CA ILE A 108 11.58 -7.82 -7.92
C ILE A 108 12.88 -7.22 -8.45
N GLN A 109 12.93 -6.86 -9.73
CA GLN A 109 14.10 -6.19 -10.32
C GLN A 109 13.93 -4.67 -10.27
N LEU A 110 14.89 -3.98 -9.63
CA LEU A 110 14.95 -2.50 -9.64
C LEU A 110 15.76 -1.96 -10.83
N PRO A 111 15.48 -0.73 -11.29
CA PRO A 111 16.24 -0.10 -12.37
C PRO A 111 17.73 0.04 -12.03
N SER A 112 18.62 -0.16 -13.00
CA SER A 112 20.08 0.00 -12.84
C SER A 112 20.48 1.39 -12.30
N LEU A 113 19.73 2.43 -12.68
CA LEU A 113 19.94 3.82 -12.24
C LEU A 113 19.76 4.01 -10.72
N TYR A 114 18.95 3.18 -10.07
CA TYR A 114 18.82 3.23 -8.61
C TYR A 114 20.14 2.85 -7.92
N PHE A 115 20.81 1.78 -8.39
CA PHE A 115 22.05 1.28 -7.80
C PHE A 115 23.20 2.27 -7.91
N SER A 116 23.28 3.04 -9.00
CA SER A 116 24.31 4.08 -9.15
C SER A 116 24.09 5.29 -8.25
N ARG A 117 22.83 5.55 -7.85
CA ARG A 117 22.42 6.70 -7.03
C ARG A 117 22.18 6.36 -5.56
N ALA A 118 22.46 5.13 -5.14
CA ALA A 118 22.25 4.67 -3.77
C ALA A 118 23.57 4.43 -3.04
N PRO A 119 24.08 5.40 -2.26
CA PRO A 119 25.36 5.28 -1.56
C PRO A 119 25.44 4.04 -0.67
N PHE A 120 24.37 3.76 0.09
CA PHE A 120 24.28 2.57 0.94
C PHE A 120 24.40 1.28 0.13
N ILE A 121 23.65 1.17 -0.97
CA ILE A 121 23.69 -0.02 -1.83
C ILE A 121 25.07 -0.15 -2.49
N ARG A 122 25.66 0.96 -2.95
CA ARG A 122 27.00 0.98 -3.55
C ARG A 122 28.06 0.47 -2.58
N GLU A 123 28.06 0.95 -1.33
CA GLU A 123 28.93 0.43 -0.27
C GLU A 123 28.73 -1.07 -0.06
N LYS A 124 27.47 -1.54 -0.05
CA LYS A 124 27.21 -2.97 0.08
C LYS A 124 27.65 -3.78 -1.13
N LEU A 125 27.73 -3.18 -2.32
CA LEU A 125 28.16 -3.78 -3.59
C LEU A 125 29.69 -3.80 -3.80
N GLU A 126 30.44 -3.01 -3.03
CA GLU A 126 31.90 -3.01 -3.12
C GLU A 126 32.48 -4.40 -2.79
N GLY A 127 33.27 -4.94 -3.72
CA GLY A 127 33.92 -6.24 -3.57
C GLY A 127 33.03 -7.46 -3.77
N LEU A 128 31.75 -7.32 -4.14
CA LEU A 128 30.86 -8.48 -4.29
C LEU A 128 30.91 -9.16 -5.65
N LYS A 129 30.90 -10.50 -5.59
CA LYS A 129 30.52 -11.42 -6.67
C LYS A 129 29.48 -12.40 -6.12
N GLY A 130 28.42 -12.68 -6.88
CA GLY A 130 27.37 -13.62 -6.46
C GLY A 130 26.27 -13.01 -5.59
N ASP A 131 25.66 -13.83 -4.74
CA ASP A 131 24.52 -13.48 -3.89
C ASP A 131 24.94 -12.99 -2.50
N LYS A 132 24.29 -11.93 -2.01
CA LYS A 132 24.44 -11.43 -0.63
C LYS A 132 23.10 -11.08 -0.01
N GLY A 133 22.81 -11.64 1.17
CA GLY A 133 21.65 -11.25 1.97
C GLY A 133 21.37 -12.22 3.13
N PRO A 134 20.30 -11.96 3.92
CA PRO A 134 19.42 -10.79 3.80
C PRO A 134 20.11 -9.49 4.27
N ILE A 135 19.98 -8.43 3.48
CA ILE A 135 20.41 -7.07 3.81
C ILE A 135 19.18 -6.30 4.29
N TYR A 136 19.25 -5.78 5.51
CA TYR A 136 18.22 -4.93 6.08
C TYR A 136 18.63 -3.46 5.92
N ILE A 137 17.71 -2.63 5.42
CA ILE A 137 17.91 -1.19 5.32
C ILE A 137 17.09 -0.50 6.37
N ARG A 138 17.74 0.34 7.17
CA ARG A 138 17.03 1.29 8.04
C ARG A 138 16.61 2.50 7.22
N LEU A 139 15.50 3.14 7.59
CA LEU A 139 15.04 4.37 6.92
C LEU A 139 16.07 5.51 6.89
N ARG A 140 17.01 5.55 7.83
CA ARG A 140 18.09 6.54 7.81
C ARG A 140 19.17 6.25 6.76
N GLU A 141 19.25 5.01 6.28
CA GLU A 141 20.27 4.52 5.35
C GLU A 141 19.81 4.67 3.89
N ASP A 142 18.57 4.28 3.56
CA ASP A 142 17.96 4.60 2.26
C ASP A 142 16.43 4.63 2.32
N ARG A 143 15.84 5.83 2.40
CA ARG A 143 14.38 6.01 2.46
C ARG A 143 13.65 5.55 1.18
N ARG A 144 14.34 5.48 0.04
CA ARG A 144 13.69 5.21 -1.26
C ARG A 144 13.19 3.78 -1.39
N ILE A 145 13.82 2.83 -0.70
CA ILE A 145 13.44 1.41 -0.74
C ILE A 145 13.11 0.83 0.65
N ALA A 146 13.61 1.41 1.75
CA ALA A 146 13.21 1.03 3.11
C ALA A 146 11.70 1.15 3.35
N TYR A 147 11.02 1.88 2.47
CA TYR A 147 9.59 2.14 2.47
C TYR A 147 8.74 0.98 1.91
N ALA A 148 9.39 -0.01 1.29
CA ALA A 148 8.71 -1.16 0.68
C ALA A 148 9.43 -2.50 0.93
N VAL A 149 10.66 -2.47 1.45
CA VAL A 149 11.44 -3.67 1.73
C VAL A 149 12.11 -3.56 3.07
N ASN A 150 11.98 -4.61 3.88
CA ASN A 150 12.73 -4.77 5.11
C ASN A 150 13.44 -6.13 5.11
N GLY A 151 14.45 -6.23 4.23
CA GLY A 151 15.23 -7.44 3.95
C GLY A 151 15.23 -7.80 2.46
N PHE A 152 16.37 -7.76 1.79
CA PHE A 152 16.52 -8.21 0.40
C PHE A 152 17.88 -8.89 0.17
N PHE A 153 17.97 -9.58 -0.96
CA PHE A 153 19.19 -10.15 -1.49
C PHE A 153 19.69 -9.29 -2.67
N LEU A 154 21.00 -9.19 -2.79
CA LEU A 154 21.67 -8.59 -3.95
C LEU A 154 22.33 -9.73 -4.72
N ARG A 155 22.00 -9.87 -5.99
CA ARG A 155 22.71 -10.72 -6.94
C ARG A 155 23.55 -9.84 -7.85
N VAL A 156 24.87 -10.05 -7.85
CA VAL A 156 25.78 -9.43 -8.81
C VAL A 156 26.19 -10.49 -9.83
N THR A 157 25.76 -10.30 -11.09
CA THR A 157 26.19 -11.12 -12.23
C THR A 157 27.15 -10.33 -13.10
N GLU A 158 28.26 -10.94 -13.50
CA GLU A 158 29.20 -10.39 -14.48
C GLU A 158 28.76 -10.85 -15.88
N ASP A 159 28.56 -9.91 -16.79
CA ASP A 159 28.23 -10.15 -18.21
C ASP A 159 29.31 -9.46 -19.06
N GLY A 160 30.41 -10.18 -19.31
CA GLY A 160 31.64 -9.60 -19.84
C GLY A 160 32.23 -8.56 -18.87
N GLU A 161 32.49 -7.34 -19.37
CA GLU A 161 32.98 -6.21 -18.55
C GLU A 161 31.88 -5.48 -17.74
N LYS A 162 30.60 -5.83 -17.96
CA LYS A 162 29.47 -5.14 -17.32
C LYS A 162 29.01 -5.88 -16.08
N LYS A 163 29.06 -5.22 -14.92
CA LYS A 163 28.38 -5.69 -13.71
C LYS A 163 26.89 -5.41 -13.79
N LYS A 164 26.07 -6.46 -13.84
CA LYS A 164 24.61 -6.39 -13.68
C LYS A 164 24.28 -6.67 -12.21
N VAL A 165 23.64 -5.70 -11.56
CA VAL A 165 23.16 -5.85 -10.19
C VAL A 165 21.65 -6.02 -10.22
N ARG A 166 21.17 -7.12 -9.64
CA ARG A 166 19.75 -7.34 -9.37
C ARG A 166 19.56 -7.31 -7.86
N LEU A 167 18.76 -6.38 -7.39
CA LEU A 167 18.07 -6.58 -6.13
C LEU A 167 17.03 -7.65 -6.41
N TYR A 168 16.92 -8.64 -5.55
CA TYR A 168 15.79 -9.54 -5.50
C TYR A 168 15.47 -9.80 -4.05
N GLN A 169 14.22 -10.04 -3.76
CA GLN A 169 13.80 -10.42 -2.44
C GLN A 169 13.06 -11.71 -2.63
N ASP A 170 13.60 -12.81 -2.11
CA ASP A 170 12.80 -14.02 -1.94
C ASP A 170 11.78 -13.70 -0.86
N ILE A 171 10.58 -13.32 -1.31
CA ILE A 171 9.54 -12.84 -0.42
C ILE A 171 8.88 -14.04 0.26
N VAL A 172 9.60 -14.66 1.19
CA VAL A 172 9.02 -15.58 2.15
C VAL A 172 8.36 -14.74 3.22
N PHE A 173 7.14 -14.30 2.93
CA PHE A 173 6.29 -13.72 3.93
C PHE A 173 6.00 -14.79 4.98
N ASN A 174 6.71 -14.70 6.10
CA ASN A 174 6.57 -15.66 7.17
C ASN A 174 5.10 -15.64 7.63
N THR A 175 4.42 -16.78 7.68
CA THR A 175 3.06 -16.84 8.25
C THR A 175 3.08 -16.78 9.78
N ASN A 176 4.27 -16.91 10.39
CA ASN A 176 4.48 -16.80 11.82
C ASN A 176 4.60 -15.33 12.26
N TYR A 177 3.56 -14.87 12.95
CA TYR A 177 3.39 -13.50 13.44
C TYR A 177 4.50 -13.01 14.40
N LYS A 178 5.20 -13.90 15.10
CA LYS A 178 6.31 -13.52 16.01
C LYS A 178 7.55 -13.04 15.27
N GLN A 179 7.65 -13.36 13.99
CA GLN A 179 8.76 -12.99 13.10
C GLN A 179 8.28 -12.04 12.01
N ALA A 180 7.18 -11.31 12.26
CA ALA A 180 6.64 -10.32 11.34
C ALA A 180 7.66 -9.21 11.12
N ILE A 181 8.11 -9.11 9.87
CA ILE A 181 8.90 -7.99 9.38
C ILE A 181 7.93 -6.82 9.21
N ASN A 182 8.23 -5.71 9.87
CA ASN A 182 7.42 -4.50 9.84
C ASN A 182 8.08 -3.45 8.95
N THR A 183 7.41 -3.04 7.89
CA THR A 183 7.83 -1.91 7.07
C THR A 183 7.33 -0.61 7.71
N GLY A 184 8.26 0.32 7.95
CA GLY A 184 7.94 1.61 8.55
C GLY A 184 7.47 2.62 7.49
N PHE A 185 6.21 3.03 7.58
CA PHE A 185 5.63 4.11 6.78
C PHE A 185 5.66 5.43 7.57
N TYR A 186 6.38 6.41 7.04
CA TYR A 186 6.55 7.72 7.65
C TYR A 186 5.97 8.77 6.71
N PHE A 187 4.85 9.37 7.09
CA PHE A 187 4.22 10.44 6.33
C PHE A 187 4.08 11.68 7.22
N PHE A 188 4.85 12.73 6.95
CA PHE A 188 4.96 13.89 7.84
C PHE A 188 5.29 13.45 9.28
N SER A 189 4.41 13.73 10.25
CA SER A 189 4.53 13.35 11.66
C SER A 189 3.97 11.95 11.96
N LEU A 190 3.29 11.32 11.00
CA LEU A 190 2.71 9.99 11.15
C LEU A 190 3.80 8.94 11.06
N ARG A 191 3.80 8.03 12.03
CA ARG A 191 4.68 6.88 12.06
C ARG A 191 3.82 5.64 12.17
N ILE A 192 3.67 4.93 11.06
CA ILE A 192 2.86 3.72 10.98
C ILE A 192 3.80 2.58 10.63
N ARG A 193 3.63 1.43 11.28
CA ARG A 193 4.33 0.20 10.96
C ARG A 193 3.32 -0.74 10.34
N LEU A 194 3.58 -1.12 9.10
CA LEU A 194 2.77 -2.06 8.37
C LEU A 194 3.52 -3.40 8.28
N PRO A 195 3.03 -4.45 8.95
CA PRO A 195 3.57 -5.79 8.79
C PRO A 195 3.44 -6.27 7.36
N ASP A 196 4.54 -6.72 6.78
CA ASP A 196 4.60 -7.16 5.38
C ASP A 196 3.62 -8.33 5.13
N GLN A 197 3.39 -9.17 6.14
CA GLN A 197 2.47 -10.31 6.13
C GLN A 197 1.00 -9.92 5.84
N LEU A 198 0.60 -8.68 6.16
CA LEU A 198 -0.77 -8.22 5.93
C LEU A 198 -1.08 -8.07 4.44
N ILE A 199 -0.07 -7.99 3.57
CA ILE A 199 -0.31 -7.87 2.13
C ILE A 199 -1.02 -9.11 1.56
N HIS A 200 -0.82 -10.30 2.12
CA HIS A 200 -1.53 -11.51 1.71
C HIS A 200 -3.03 -11.46 1.90
N THR A 201 -3.48 -10.65 2.84
CA THR A 201 -4.90 -10.44 3.11
C THR A 201 -5.62 -9.77 1.93
N VAL A 202 -4.87 -9.01 1.12
CA VAL A 202 -5.40 -8.15 0.04
C VAL A 202 -4.73 -8.37 -1.32
N LYS A 203 -3.67 -9.17 -1.38
CA LYS A 203 -3.03 -9.60 -2.62
C LYS A 203 -4.07 -10.36 -3.44
N LYS A 204 -4.24 -9.96 -4.69
CA LYS A 204 -5.14 -10.66 -5.61
C LYS A 204 -4.55 -12.06 -5.82
N ARG A 205 -5.20 -13.11 -5.30
CA ARG A 205 -4.82 -14.50 -5.66
C ARG A 205 -4.97 -14.60 -7.18
N LYS A 206 -3.91 -15.03 -7.88
CA LYS A 206 -4.08 -15.53 -9.24
C LYS A 206 -5.06 -16.70 -9.13
N ASN A 207 -6.19 -16.62 -9.84
CA ASN A 207 -6.97 -17.82 -10.12
C ASN A 207 -6.02 -18.75 -10.85
N ASN A 208 -5.55 -19.80 -10.18
CA ASN A 208 -4.99 -20.94 -10.87
C ASN A 208 -6.18 -21.60 -11.57
N HIS A 209 -6.48 -21.13 -12.78
CA HIS A 209 -7.15 -21.98 -13.75
C HIS A 209 -6.14 -23.08 -14.09
N LEU A 210 -6.21 -24.15 -13.30
CA LEU A 210 -6.00 -25.50 -13.82
C LEU A 210 -7.13 -25.82 -14.80
#